data_AF-A0A7V9CKZ0-F1
#
_entry.id   AF-A0A7V9CKZ0-F1
#
_cell.length_a   1.000
_cell.length_b   1.000
_cell.length_c   1.000
_cell.angle_alpha   90.00
_cell.angle_beta   90.00
_cell.angle_gamma   90.00
#
_symmetry.space_group_name_H-M   'P 1'
#
loop_
_entity.id
_entity.type
_entity.pdbx_description
1 polymer ?
#
loop_
_entity_poly.entity_id
_entity_poly.type
_entity_poly.pdbx_seq_one_letter_code
_entity_poly.pdbx_strand_id
1 'polypeptide(L)'
;MRADALRVGQPVWLPPSSGRRDPIYPVLRGEVATDVVVVGGGFTGSAVAALFAEAGVRVCVVEAAAVGRGSTAASTALLLQEPDLGLLDLERRYGPTASRRIWQLSHEAARGLVTALRRLRVDCNLAARPSIYYTTSGRAVEALCAEHRHRCAVGLGGT
;
A
#
# COMPACT_ATOMS: atom_id res chain seq x y z
N MET A 1 -26.72 -0.01 -18.96
CA MET A 1 -25.90 -1.22 -18.73
C MET A 1 -25.85 -1.45 -17.23
N ARG A 2 -26.57 -2.45 -16.70
CA ARG A 2 -26.55 -2.74 -15.25
C ARG A 2 -25.18 -3.31 -14.89
N ALA A 3 -24.51 -2.68 -13.94
CA ALA A 3 -23.23 -3.13 -13.38
C ALA A 3 -23.46 -4.33 -12.45
N ASP A 4 -24.03 -5.40 -13.00
CA ASP A 4 -24.36 -6.61 -12.26
C ASP A 4 -23.05 -7.39 -11.98
N ALA A 5 -22.45 -6.98 -10.87
CA ALA A 5 -21.80 -7.79 -9.86
C ALA A 5 -20.80 -8.87 -10.33
N LEU A 6 -19.57 -8.44 -10.66
CA LEU A 6 -18.35 -9.25 -10.49
C LEU A 6 -17.97 -9.47 -9.00
N ARG A 7 -18.91 -9.27 -8.06
CA ARG A 7 -18.69 -9.39 -6.62
C ARG A 7 -19.49 -10.56 -6.08
N VAL A 8 -18.95 -11.76 -6.25
CA VAL A 8 -19.48 -12.94 -5.56
C VAL A 8 -18.75 -13.04 -4.21
N GLY A 9 -19.46 -12.74 -3.12
CA GLY A 9 -18.98 -12.92 -1.75
C GLY A 9 -18.47 -11.65 -1.04
N GLN A 10 -18.35 -11.74 0.28
CA GLN A 10 -17.64 -10.76 1.12
C GLN A 10 -16.22 -11.27 1.38
N PRO A 11 -15.19 -10.40 1.32
CA PRO A 11 -13.86 -10.75 1.79
C PRO A 11 -13.90 -11.23 3.23
N VAL A 12 -13.19 -12.30 3.57
CA VAL A 12 -13.23 -12.91 4.91
C VAL A 12 -12.74 -11.98 6.03
N TRP A 13 -11.96 -10.96 5.68
CA TRP A 13 -11.51 -9.90 6.59
C TRP A 13 -12.46 -8.71 6.67
N LEU A 14 -13.48 -8.64 5.81
CA LEU A 14 -14.62 -7.75 6.00
C LEU A 14 -15.67 -8.54 6.78
N PRO A 15 -15.80 -8.30 8.09
CA PRO A 15 -16.67 -9.13 8.90
C PRO A 15 -18.14 -8.82 8.57
N PRO A 16 -19.05 -9.81 8.66
CA PRO A 16 -20.49 -9.54 8.66
C PRO A 16 -20.92 -8.68 9.85
N SER A 17 -20.13 -8.73 10.93
CA SER A 17 -20.37 -8.08 12.22
C SER A 17 -19.22 -8.44 13.17
N SER A 18 -18.01 -7.92 12.96
CA SER A 18 -16.96 -8.07 13.98
C SER A 18 -17.45 -7.33 15.21
N GLY A 19 -17.29 -7.89 16.41
CA GLY A 19 -17.57 -7.14 17.65
C GLY A 19 -16.87 -5.78 17.74
N ARG A 20 -15.87 -5.49 16.88
CA ARG A 20 -15.43 -4.14 16.53
C ARG A 20 -16.52 -3.41 15.75
N ARG A 21 -17.20 -2.47 16.40
CA ARG A 21 -18.01 -1.47 15.70
C ARG A 21 -17.07 -0.65 14.80
N ASP A 22 -17.29 -0.72 13.50
CA ASP A 22 -16.65 0.21 12.57
C ASP A 22 -16.93 1.64 13.05
N PRO A 23 -15.93 2.54 12.99
CA PRO A 23 -16.18 3.93 13.29
C PRO A 23 -17.24 4.46 12.33
N ILE A 24 -18.33 4.97 12.89
CA ILE A 24 -19.38 5.64 12.14
C ILE A 24 -19.02 7.10 12.06
N TYR A 25 -18.82 7.59 10.84
CA TYR A 25 -18.56 9.00 10.58
C TYR A 25 -19.88 9.71 10.27
N PRO A 26 -20.04 10.98 10.70
CA PRO A 26 -21.23 11.76 10.36
C PRO A 26 -21.30 11.97 8.85
N VAL A 27 -22.52 11.92 8.30
CA VAL A 27 -22.76 12.36 6.92
C VAL A 27 -22.47 13.86 6.84
N LEU A 28 -21.61 14.25 5.90
CA LEU A 28 -21.33 15.65 5.64
C LEU A 28 -22.62 16.36 5.20
N ARG A 29 -23.05 17.36 5.99
CA ARG A 29 -24.20 18.21 5.69
C ARG A 29 -23.73 19.66 5.67
N GLY A 30 -24.07 20.39 4.62
CA GLY A 30 -23.65 21.78 4.44
C GLY A 30 -22.16 21.90 4.15
N GLU A 31 -21.54 22.95 4.68
CA GLU A 31 -20.17 23.34 4.37
C GLU A 31 -19.23 23.07 5.55
N VAL A 32 -18.03 22.57 5.27
CA VAL A 32 -16.94 22.39 6.25
C VAL A 32 -15.73 23.17 5.75
N ALA A 33 -15.26 24.12 6.57
CA ALA A 33 -14.04 24.87 6.30
C ALA A 33 -12.83 24.13 6.88
N THR A 34 -11.87 23.80 6.02
CA THR A 34 -10.64 23.08 6.36
C THR A 34 -9.51 23.58 5.46
N ASP A 35 -8.25 23.34 5.84
CA ASP A 35 -7.11 23.77 5.02
C ASP A 35 -6.85 22.79 3.86
N VAL A 36 -7.09 21.50 4.10
CA VAL A 36 -6.96 20.42 3.11
C VAL A 36 -8.19 19.51 3.12
N VAL A 37 -8.69 19.16 1.94
CA VAL A 37 -9.70 18.11 1.75
C VAL A 37 -9.05 16.91 1.07
N VAL A 38 -9.22 15.73 1.65
CA VAL A 38 -8.84 14.44 1.07
C VAL A 38 -10.09 13.72 0.60
N VAL A 39 -10.17 13.41 -0.69
CA VAL A 39 -11.28 12.69 -1.29
C VAL A 39 -10.94 11.19 -1.39
N GLY A 40 -11.70 10.37 -0.67
CA GLY A 40 -11.54 8.92 -0.58
C GLY A 40 -10.99 8.46 0.78
N GLY A 41 -11.79 7.69 1.51
CA GLY A 41 -11.46 7.08 2.80
C GLY A 41 -10.77 5.72 2.67
N GLY A 42 -10.01 5.51 1.60
CA GLY A 42 -9.18 4.30 1.44
C GLY A 42 -7.85 4.42 2.22
N PHE A 43 -7.00 3.40 2.10
CA PHE A 43 -5.66 3.39 2.71
C PHE A 43 -4.84 4.64 2.37
N THR A 44 -4.73 4.99 1.08
CA THR A 44 -3.95 6.16 0.63
C THR A 44 -4.49 7.46 1.21
N GLY A 45 -5.81 7.69 1.13
CA GLY A 45 -6.42 8.90 1.69
C GLY A 45 -6.24 8.99 3.20
N SER A 46 -6.38 7.87 3.91
CA SER A 46 -6.18 7.80 5.36
C SER A 46 -4.72 8.06 5.75
N ALA A 47 -3.76 7.52 4.99
CA ALA A 47 -2.34 7.75 5.22
C ALA A 47 -1.95 9.22 4.99
N VAL A 48 -2.45 9.83 3.91
CA VAL A 48 -2.24 11.26 3.62
C VAL A 48 -2.87 12.14 4.69
N ALA A 49 -4.11 11.85 5.09
CA ALA A 49 -4.78 12.60 6.16
C ALA A 49 -4.06 12.48 7.50
N ALA A 50 -3.53 11.29 7.84
CA ALA A 50 -2.72 11.11 9.04
C ALA A 50 -1.46 11.98 9.02
N LEU A 51 -0.75 12.05 7.87
CA LEU A 51 0.43 12.90 7.73
C LEU A 51 0.10 14.40 7.87
N PHE A 52 -1.01 14.87 7.28
CA PHE A 52 -1.46 16.25 7.46
C PHE A 52 -1.84 16.56 8.91
N ALA A 53 -2.59 15.66 9.55
CA ALA A 53 -3.00 15.81 10.94
C ALA A 53 -1.78 15.83 11.89
N GLU A 54 -0.78 14.98 11.64
CA GLU A 54 0.49 14.97 12.38
C GLU A 54 1.30 16.26 12.20
N ALA A 55 1.17 16.93 11.05
CA ALA A 55 1.76 18.23 10.78
C ALA A 55 0.94 19.41 11.35
N GLY A 56 -0.17 19.15 12.05
CA GLY A 56 -1.04 20.18 12.61
C GLY A 56 -1.94 20.89 11.58
N VAL A 57 -2.05 20.36 10.37
CA VAL A 57 -2.90 20.90 9.30
C VAL A 57 -4.34 20.45 9.52
N ARG A 58 -5.32 21.37 9.41
CA ARG A 58 -6.74 20.99 9.47
C ARG A 58 -7.09 20.26 8.18
N VAL A 59 -7.32 18.97 8.30
CA VAL A 59 -7.64 18.08 7.18
C VAL A 59 -9.01 17.45 7.37
N CYS A 60 -9.82 17.45 6.32
CA CYS A 60 -11.09 16.75 6.25
C CYS A 60 -11.00 15.60 5.25
N VAL A 61 -11.44 14.41 5.63
CA VAL A 61 -11.56 13.25 4.72
C VAL A 61 -13.03 13.09 4.35
N VAL A 62 -13.33 13.01 3.06
CA VAL A 62 -14.67 12.73 2.55
C VAL A 62 -14.67 11.38 1.81
N GLU A 63 -15.62 10.52 2.16
CA GLU A 63 -15.80 9.19 1.56
C GLU A 63 -17.27 9.04 1.16
N ALA A 64 -17.51 8.54 -0.05
CA ALA A 64 -18.85 8.38 -0.60
C ALA A 64 -19.58 7.16 -0.02
N ALA A 65 -18.84 6.14 0.39
CA ALA A 65 -19.33 4.92 1.03
C ALA A 65 -18.86 4.85 2.49
N ALA A 66 -18.43 3.67 2.96
CA ALA A 66 -17.76 3.55 4.24
C ALA A 66 -16.24 3.48 4.05
N VAL A 67 -15.52 4.12 4.98
CA VAL A 67 -14.05 4.11 5.04
C VAL A 67 -13.52 2.68 4.92
N GLY A 68 -12.50 2.51 4.06
CA GLY A 68 -11.84 1.24 3.82
C GLY A 68 -12.60 0.23 2.94
N ARG A 69 -13.87 0.46 2.57
CA ARG A 69 -14.70 -0.54 1.85
C ARG A 69 -14.54 -0.58 0.33
N GLY A 70 -13.68 0.27 -0.23
CA GLY A 70 -13.32 0.29 -1.65
C GLY A 70 -12.24 -0.72 -2.02
N SER A 71 -11.26 -0.30 -2.85
CA SER A 71 -10.13 -1.15 -3.26
C SER A 71 -9.29 -1.66 -2.09
N THR A 72 -9.23 -0.88 -0.99
CA THR A 72 -8.52 -1.27 0.23
C THR A 72 -9.06 -2.58 0.79
N ALA A 73 -10.38 -2.77 0.85
CA ALA A 73 -10.98 -4.01 1.29
C ALA A 73 -10.85 -5.15 0.28
N ALA A 74 -10.50 -4.88 -0.98
CA ALA A 74 -10.25 -5.92 -1.99
C ALA A 74 -8.78 -6.39 -2.01
N SER A 75 -7.90 -5.76 -1.21
CA SER A 75 -6.49 -6.10 -1.12
C SER A 75 -6.24 -7.33 -0.25
N THR A 76 -5.24 -8.15 -0.61
CA THR A 76 -4.71 -9.23 0.24
C THR A 76 -3.82 -8.71 1.39
N ALA A 77 -3.64 -7.38 1.48
CA ALA A 77 -2.81 -6.69 2.47
C ALA A 77 -1.33 -7.13 2.49
N LEU A 78 -0.82 -7.67 1.38
CA LEU A 78 0.60 -7.95 1.24
C LEU A 78 1.39 -6.65 1.05
N LEU A 79 2.29 -6.37 1.98
CA LEU A 79 3.20 -5.24 1.91
C LEU A 79 4.56 -5.69 1.38
N LEU A 80 4.80 -5.46 0.09
CA LEU A 80 6.09 -5.72 -0.54
C LEU A 80 7.01 -4.49 -0.38
N GLN A 81 8.31 -4.77 -0.20
CA GLN A 81 9.34 -3.72 -0.10
C GLN A 81 9.99 -3.42 -1.47
N GLU A 82 9.65 -4.22 -2.49
CA GLU A 82 10.20 -4.15 -3.84
C GLU A 82 9.10 -3.73 -4.82
N PRO A 83 9.42 -2.94 -5.87
CA PRO A 83 8.50 -2.68 -6.95
C PRO A 83 8.13 -3.95 -7.74
N ASP A 84 7.03 -3.90 -8.48
CA ASP A 84 6.59 -5.01 -9.35
C ASP A 84 7.57 -5.29 -10.52
N LEU A 85 8.42 -4.32 -10.85
CA LEU A 85 9.43 -4.44 -11.91
C LEU A 85 10.81 -4.67 -11.31
N GLY A 86 11.57 -5.58 -11.94
CA GLY A 86 12.99 -5.78 -11.65
C GLY A 86 13.78 -4.49 -11.86
N LEU A 87 14.88 -4.35 -11.12
CA LEU A 87 15.80 -3.22 -11.20
C LEU A 87 16.33 -3.05 -12.63
N LEU A 88 16.76 -4.13 -13.29
CA LEU A 88 17.24 -4.05 -14.67
C LEU A 88 16.18 -3.49 -15.63
N ASP A 89 14.91 -3.82 -15.40
CA ASP A 89 13.79 -3.34 -16.23
C ASP A 89 13.47 -1.87 -15.97
N LEU A 90 13.52 -1.45 -14.71
CA LEU A 90 13.39 -0.05 -14.35
C LEU A 90 14.53 0.78 -14.93
N GLU A 91 15.76 0.29 -14.86
CA GLU A 91 16.93 1.01 -15.37
C GLU A 91 16.87 1.22 -16.88
N ARG A 92 16.33 0.25 -17.63
CA ARG A 92 16.08 0.43 -19.07
C ARG A 92 15.03 1.50 -19.37
N ARG A 93 14.06 1.72 -18.47
CA ARG A 93 12.96 2.68 -18.67
C ARG A 93 13.29 4.09 -18.18
N TYR A 94 13.96 4.19 -17.03
CA TYR A 94 14.11 5.44 -16.29
C TYR A 94 15.58 5.79 -15.99
N GLY A 95 16.52 4.93 -16.38
CA GLY A 95 17.95 5.08 -16.09
C GLY A 95 18.33 4.60 -14.68
N PRO A 96 19.63 4.38 -14.42
CA PRO A 96 20.14 3.82 -13.17
C PRO A 96 19.77 4.64 -11.94
N THR A 97 19.93 5.97 -12.01
CA THR A 97 19.71 6.86 -10.87
C THR A 97 18.25 6.86 -10.41
N ALA A 98 17.30 7.06 -11.32
CA ALA A 98 15.88 7.08 -10.98
C ALA A 98 15.40 5.71 -10.49
N SER A 99 15.88 4.64 -11.10
CA SER A 99 15.49 3.26 -10.74
C SER A 99 15.93 2.88 -9.34
N ARG A 100 17.18 3.23 -8.98
CA ARG A 100 17.66 3.07 -7.60
C ARG A 100 16.82 3.88 -6.62
N ARG A 101 16.44 5.11 -6.98
CA ARG A 101 15.59 5.93 -6.11
C ARG A 101 14.19 5.34 -5.95
N ILE A 102 13.59 4.80 -7.01
CA ILE A 102 12.30 4.10 -6.94
C ILE A 102 12.40 2.91 -5.97
N TRP A 103 13.43 2.08 -6.10
CA TRP A 103 13.68 0.95 -5.19
C TRP A 103 13.81 1.38 -3.73
N GLN A 104 14.62 2.41 -3.47
CA GLN A 104 14.79 2.96 -2.13
C GLN A 104 13.47 3.49 -1.56
N LEU A 105 12.70 4.23 -2.36
CA LEU A 105 11.40 4.75 -1.97
C LEU A 105 10.40 3.63 -1.62
N SER A 106 10.37 2.53 -2.37
CA SER A 106 9.54 1.37 -2.04
C SER A 106 9.91 0.76 -0.69
N HIS A 107 11.21 0.60 -0.43
CA HIS A 107 11.70 0.09 0.85
C HIS A 107 11.40 1.05 2.01
N GLU A 108 11.66 2.34 1.83
CA GLU A 108 11.35 3.41 2.79
C GLU A 108 9.85 3.46 3.10
N ALA A 109 8.99 3.37 2.08
CA ALA A 109 7.54 3.40 2.24
C ALA A 109 7.02 2.21 3.06
N ALA A 110 7.47 0.99 2.76
CA ALA A 110 7.07 -0.20 3.51
C ALA A 110 7.50 -0.12 4.99
N ARG A 111 8.73 0.32 5.25
CA ARG A 111 9.23 0.54 6.63
C ARG A 111 8.51 1.67 7.34
N GLY A 112 8.21 2.75 6.62
CA GLY A 112 7.47 3.90 7.10
C GLY A 112 6.07 3.49 7.55
N LEU A 113 5.38 2.67 6.76
CA LEU A 113 4.08 2.12 7.13
C LEU A 113 4.14 1.27 8.41
N VAL A 114 5.12 0.36 8.51
CA VAL A 114 5.31 -0.45 9.73
C VAL A 114 5.54 0.43 10.96
N THR A 115 6.35 1.49 10.82
CA THR A 115 6.59 2.47 11.87
C THR A 115 5.31 3.21 12.26
N ALA A 116 4.53 3.67 11.28
CA ALA A 116 3.27 4.37 11.50
C ALA A 116 2.24 3.48 12.21
N LEU A 117 2.09 2.22 11.80
CA LEU A 117 1.19 1.26 12.45
C LEU A 117 1.53 1.05 13.93
N ARG A 118 2.82 0.95 14.26
CA ARG A 118 3.30 0.85 15.65
C ARG A 118 3.02 2.12 16.44
N ARG A 119 3.32 3.29 15.87
CA ARG A 119 3.07 4.61 16.50
C ARG A 119 1.59 4.80 16.81
N LEU A 120 0.73 4.48 15.85
CA LEU A 120 -0.74 4.60 15.96
C LEU A 120 -1.38 3.46 16.77
N ARG A 121 -0.58 2.48 17.23
CA ARG A 121 -1.04 1.30 17.98
C ARG A 121 -2.16 0.54 17.26
N VAL A 122 -2.03 0.40 15.94
CA VAL A 122 -3.00 -0.33 15.12
C VAL A 122 -2.77 -1.83 15.29
N ASP A 123 -3.77 -2.51 15.86
CA ASP A 123 -3.79 -3.96 15.92
C ASP A 123 -4.32 -4.54 14.60
N CYS A 124 -3.38 -5.01 13.77
CA CYS A 124 -3.65 -5.56 12.43
C CYS A 124 -2.87 -6.86 12.14
N ASN A 125 -2.46 -7.60 13.18
CA ASN A 125 -1.73 -8.86 13.04
C ASN A 125 -0.49 -8.77 12.12
N LEU A 126 0.23 -7.65 12.17
CA LEU A 126 1.41 -7.42 11.33
C LEU A 126 2.47 -8.50 11.57
N ALA A 127 2.84 -9.21 10.51
CA ALA A 127 3.85 -10.26 10.55
C ALA A 127 4.89 -10.05 9.45
N ALA A 128 6.16 -9.87 9.83
CA ALA A 128 7.26 -9.85 8.87
C ALA A 128 7.52 -11.27 8.36
N ARG A 129 7.65 -11.43 7.04
CA ARG A 129 7.94 -12.71 6.38
C ARG A 129 9.03 -12.50 5.34
N PRO A 130 9.98 -13.44 5.19
CA PRO A 130 10.90 -13.42 4.06
C PRO A 130 10.13 -13.66 2.76
N SER A 131 10.57 -13.01 1.68
CA SER A 131 10.05 -13.21 0.32
C SER A 131 11.07 -13.95 -0.52
N ILE A 132 10.60 -14.89 -1.34
CA ILE A 132 11.45 -15.65 -2.26
C ILE A 132 11.00 -15.37 -3.68
N TYR A 133 11.93 -14.94 -4.52
CA TYR A 133 11.75 -14.88 -5.97
C TYR A 133 12.31 -16.16 -6.57
N TYR A 134 11.48 -16.88 -7.31
CA TYR A 134 11.87 -18.13 -7.96
C TYR A 134 11.27 -18.22 -9.36
N THR A 135 11.81 -19.12 -10.17
CA THR A 135 11.27 -19.44 -11.49
C THR A 135 11.22 -20.95 -11.68
N THR A 136 10.18 -21.43 -12.36
CA THR A 136 10.06 -22.83 -12.80
C THR A 136 10.53 -23.03 -14.24
N SER A 137 10.88 -21.95 -14.94
CA SER A 137 11.34 -21.98 -16.32
C SER A 137 12.86 -21.92 -16.37
N GLY A 138 13.49 -22.98 -16.89
CA GLY A 138 14.95 -23.02 -17.10
C GLY A 138 15.45 -21.83 -17.94
N ARG A 139 14.64 -21.32 -18.87
CA ARG A 139 14.97 -20.17 -19.72
C ARG A 139 15.05 -18.84 -18.94
N ALA A 140 14.37 -18.74 -17.81
CA ALA A 140 14.33 -17.52 -16.99
C ALA A 140 15.38 -17.52 -15.87
N VAL A 141 16.10 -18.64 -15.66
CA VAL A 141 17.13 -18.75 -14.62
C VAL A 141 18.21 -17.70 -14.80
N GLU A 142 18.74 -17.54 -16.02
CA GLU A 142 19.81 -16.57 -16.24
C GLU A 142 19.35 -15.13 -16.02
N ALA A 143 18.13 -14.80 -16.42
CA ALA A 143 17.55 -13.47 -16.18
C ALA A 143 17.38 -13.18 -14.68
N LEU A 144 16.88 -14.15 -13.91
CA LEU A 144 16.73 -14.03 -12.45
C LEU A 144 18.10 -13.92 -11.76
N CYS A 145 19.08 -14.72 -12.18
CA CYS A 145 20.46 -14.65 -11.68
C CYS A 145 21.12 -13.31 -12.01
N ALA A 146 20.92 -12.78 -13.22
CA ALA A 146 21.45 -11.49 -13.64
C ALA A 146 20.84 -10.34 -12.81
N GLU A 147 19.53 -10.35 -12.61
CA GLU A 147 18.82 -9.41 -11.74
C GLU A 147 19.37 -9.47 -10.30
N HIS A 148 19.52 -10.67 -9.73
CA HIS A 148 20.08 -10.85 -8.39
C HIS A 148 21.52 -10.32 -8.28
N ARG A 149 22.41 -10.70 -9.22
CA ARG A 149 23.79 -10.21 -9.24
C ARG A 149 23.86 -8.69 -9.32
N HIS A 150 23.03 -8.08 -10.19
CA HIS A 150 22.99 -6.63 -10.34
C HIS A 150 22.53 -5.94 -9.06
N ARG A 151 21.44 -6.42 -8.46
CA ARG A 151 20.94 -5.94 -7.18
C ARG A 151 22.01 -6.00 -6.08
N CYS A 152 22.72 -7.12 -5.95
CA CYS A 152 23.82 -7.26 -4.99
C CYS A 152 24.95 -6.25 -5.26
N ALA A 153 25.37 -6.08 -6.52
CA ALA A 153 26.43 -5.15 -6.90
C ALA A 153 26.11 -3.69 -6.55
N VAL A 154 24.83 -3.32 -6.50
CA VAL A 154 24.39 -1.95 -6.17
C VAL A 154 23.89 -1.78 -4.73
N GLY A 155 24.05 -2.80 -3.88
CA GLY A 155 23.63 -2.76 -2.47
C GLY A 155 22.13 -2.91 -2.25
N LEU A 156 21.40 -3.49 -3.22
CA LEU A 156 19.96 -3.79 -3.18
C LEU A 156 19.69 -5.31 -3.21
N GLY A 157 20.71 -6.12 -2.93
CA GLY A 157 20.55 -7.56 -2.71
C GLY A 157 19.67 -7.78 -1.49
N GLY A 158 18.56 -8.50 -1.66
CA GLY A 158 17.69 -8.87 -0.54
C GLY A 158 18.47 -9.61 0.55
N THR A 159 17.97 -9.54 1.78
CA THR A 159 18.54 -10.28 2.93
C THR A 159 18.19 -11.75 2.87
#